data_AF-A0A1Q4XV98-F1
#
_entry.id   AF-A0A1Q4XV98-F1
#
_cell.length_a   1.000
_cell.length_b   1.000
_cell.length_c   1.000
_cell.angle_alpha   90.00
_cell.angle_beta   90.00
_cell.angle_gamma   90.00
#
_symmetry.space_group_name_H-M   'P 1'
#
loop_
_entity.id
_entity.type
_entity.pdbx_description
1 polymer ?
#
loop_
_entity_poly.entity_id
_entity_poly.type
_entity_poly.pdbx_seq_one_letter_code
_entity_poly.pdbx_strand_id
1 'polypeptide(L)'
;MLDAALALVEEGGLDAVTISALTARSGVSNGSVYHHFGSRAGLFAVLYGESFAHCVAAVVPALDLGDAEKAVRALVARYLGWVADHPGRARFLYAAPSTADPVVKSEVFKPVARWFAARMAAGELREIPLWALDPVVMGPAHECARRYLMGALDLAAARDLVGDAVWASVSPVG
;
A
#
# COMPACT_ATOMS: atom_id res chain seq x y z
N MET A 1 -17.23 10.83 -1.74
CA MET A 1 -17.40 10.12 -0.45
C MET A 1 -16.08 9.60 0.08
N LEU A 2 -15.27 8.89 -0.72
CA LEU A 2 -14.02 8.30 -0.23
C LEU A 2 -12.96 9.34 0.14
N ASP A 3 -12.84 10.44 -0.60
CA ASP A 3 -11.95 11.56 -0.22
C ASP A 3 -12.40 12.22 1.10
N ALA A 4 -13.71 12.33 1.32
CA ALA A 4 -14.26 12.83 2.59
C ALA A 4 -13.95 11.86 3.75
N ALA A 5 -14.01 10.55 3.51
CA ALA A 5 -13.61 9.55 4.49
C ALA A 5 -12.10 9.65 4.81
N LEU A 6 -11.24 9.81 3.80
CA LEU A 6 -9.80 9.99 3.99
C LEU A 6 -9.47 11.26 4.77
N ALA A 7 -10.15 12.38 4.49
CA ALA A 7 -9.99 13.60 5.27
C ALA A 7 -10.36 13.40 6.75
N LEU A 8 -11.43 12.64 7.03
CA LEU A 8 -11.79 12.28 8.40
C LEU A 8 -10.73 11.38 9.07
N VAL A 9 -10.11 10.46 8.33
CA VAL A 9 -8.98 9.65 8.82
C VAL A 9 -7.81 10.55 9.21
N GLU A 10 -7.52 11.60 8.44
CA GLU A 10 -6.44 12.54 8.75
C GLU A 10 -6.73 13.40 9.98
N GLU A 11 -7.99 13.76 10.21
CA GLU A 11 -8.41 14.62 11.33
C GLU A 11 -8.49 13.86 12.66
N GLY A 12 -8.92 12.59 12.66
CA GLY A 12 -9.20 11.87 13.91
C GLY A 12 -9.15 10.35 13.80
N GLY A 13 -8.45 9.81 12.80
CA GLY A 13 -8.30 8.37 12.60
C GLY A 13 -9.61 7.68 12.21
N LEU A 14 -9.64 6.35 12.38
CA LEU A 14 -10.78 5.54 11.91
C LEU A 14 -12.10 5.88 12.62
N ASP A 15 -12.04 6.27 13.89
CA ASP A 15 -13.23 6.57 14.70
C ASP A 15 -13.92 7.86 14.26
N ALA A 16 -13.18 8.81 13.68
CA ALA A 16 -13.76 10.00 13.07
C ALA A 16 -14.61 9.69 11.82
N VAL A 17 -14.37 8.53 11.17
CA VAL A 17 -15.13 8.11 9.98
C VAL A 17 -16.46 7.46 10.40
N THR A 18 -17.39 8.29 10.87
CA THR A 18 -18.78 7.90 11.11
C THR A 18 -19.65 8.20 9.88
N ILE A 19 -20.78 7.51 9.73
CA ILE A 19 -21.74 7.81 8.65
C ILE A 19 -22.21 9.26 8.75
N SER A 20 -22.48 9.75 9.95
CA SER A 20 -22.90 11.14 10.20
C SER A 20 -21.82 12.15 9.80
N ALA A 21 -20.56 11.90 10.18
CA ALA A 21 -19.45 12.79 9.81
C ALA A 21 -19.20 12.77 8.30
N LEU A 22 -19.32 11.59 7.68
CA LEU A 22 -19.18 11.42 6.24
C LEU A 22 -20.27 12.18 5.48
N THR A 23 -21.53 12.06 5.88
CA THR A 23 -22.63 12.77 5.21
C THR A 23 -22.57 14.27 5.42
N ALA A 24 -22.23 14.72 6.63
CA ALA A 24 -21.99 16.13 6.91
C ALA A 24 -20.88 16.73 6.02
N ARG A 25 -19.80 15.99 5.78
CA ARG A 25 -18.67 16.45 4.97
C ARG A 25 -18.91 16.34 3.47
N SER A 26 -19.50 15.23 3.01
CA SER A 26 -19.65 14.96 1.58
C SER A 26 -20.94 15.49 0.96
N GLY A 27 -21.89 15.97 1.77
CA GLY A 27 -23.19 16.47 1.32
C GLY A 27 -24.16 15.40 0.82
N VAL A 28 -23.76 14.11 0.86
CA VAL A 28 -24.63 13.00 0.48
C VAL A 28 -25.56 12.62 1.64
N SER A 29 -26.74 12.09 1.33
CA SER A 29 -27.68 11.63 2.36
C SER A 29 -27.25 10.31 2.99
N ASN A 30 -27.70 10.03 4.23
CA ASN A 30 -27.47 8.73 4.87
C ASN A 30 -27.97 7.58 3.98
N GLY A 31 -29.14 7.73 3.34
CA GLY A 31 -29.70 6.73 2.43
C GLY A 31 -28.78 6.42 1.25
N SER A 32 -28.09 7.43 0.70
CA SER A 32 -27.11 7.22 -0.38
C SER A 32 -25.89 6.43 0.09
N VAL A 33 -25.38 6.71 1.29
CA VAL A 33 -24.26 5.96 1.89
C VAL A 33 -24.64 4.50 2.10
N TYR A 34 -25.81 4.24 2.69
CA TYR A 34 -26.29 2.87 2.90
C TYR A 34 -26.60 2.15 1.59
N HIS A 35 -27.13 2.83 0.59
CA HIS A 35 -27.36 2.26 -0.74
C HIS A 35 -26.05 1.84 -1.41
N HIS A 36 -24.99 2.65 -1.30
CA HIS A 36 -23.73 2.39 -2.00
C HIS A 36 -22.81 1.43 -1.23
N PHE A 37 -22.76 1.51 0.10
CA PHE A 37 -21.80 0.75 0.91
C PHE A 37 -22.45 -0.28 1.85
N GLY A 38 -23.76 -0.23 2.06
CA GLY A 38 -24.50 -1.11 2.98
C GLY A 38 -24.23 -0.86 4.47
N SER A 39 -22.99 -0.54 4.85
CA SER A 39 -22.58 -0.30 6.24
C SER A 39 -21.26 0.49 6.30
N ARG A 40 -20.88 0.94 7.50
CA ARG A 40 -19.55 1.51 7.76
C ARG A 40 -18.43 0.51 7.43
N ALA A 41 -18.65 -0.78 7.71
CA ALA A 41 -17.69 -1.83 7.37
C ALA A 41 -17.54 -1.98 5.84
N GLY A 42 -18.65 -1.92 5.10
CA GLY A 42 -18.62 -1.94 3.64
C GLY A 42 -17.92 -0.71 3.04
N LEU A 43 -18.13 0.48 3.62
CA LEU A 43 -17.39 1.69 3.25
C LEU A 43 -15.88 1.48 3.44
N PHE A 44 -15.46 0.91 4.56
CA PHE A 44 -14.04 0.70 4.86
C PHE A 44 -13.42 -0.36 3.94
N ALA A 45 -14.16 -1.42 3.59
CA ALA A 45 -13.70 -2.43 2.66
C ALA A 45 -13.45 -1.85 1.26
N VAL A 46 -14.38 -1.03 0.75
CA VAL A 46 -14.22 -0.32 -0.53
C VAL A 46 -13.05 0.66 -0.46
N LEU A 47 -12.97 1.48 0.58
CA LEU A 47 -11.89 2.44 0.77
C LEU A 47 -10.52 1.75 0.84
N TYR A 48 -10.45 0.57 1.47
CA TYR A 48 -9.23 -0.24 1.55
C TYR A 48 -8.84 -0.73 0.17
N GLY A 49 -9.77 -1.37 -0.54
CA GLY A 49 -9.55 -1.91 -1.88
C GLY A 49 -9.04 -0.83 -2.84
N GLU A 50 -9.68 0.34 -2.85
CA GLU A 50 -9.24 1.45 -3.69
C GLU A 50 -7.88 2.02 -3.28
N SER A 51 -7.63 2.20 -1.98
CA SER A 51 -6.34 2.71 -1.51
C SER A 51 -5.20 1.74 -1.80
N PHE A 52 -5.44 0.44 -1.67
CA PHE A 52 -4.48 -0.59 -2.02
C PHE A 52 -4.24 -0.65 -3.53
N ALA A 53 -5.29 -0.59 -4.34
CA ALA A 53 -5.17 -0.53 -5.80
C ALA A 53 -4.39 0.71 -6.26
N HIS A 54 -4.64 1.87 -5.64
CA HIS A 54 -3.90 3.10 -5.93
C HIS A 54 -2.41 2.98 -5.56
N CYS A 55 -2.10 2.36 -4.43
CA CYS A 55 -0.71 2.08 -4.04
C CYS A 55 -0.04 1.14 -5.05
N VAL A 56 -0.71 0.04 -5.44
CA VAL A 56 -0.15 -0.92 -6.38
C VAL A 56 0.06 -0.31 -7.76
N ALA A 57 -0.91 0.48 -8.25
CA ALA A 57 -0.77 1.22 -9.50
C ALA A 57 0.42 2.20 -9.50
N ALA A 58 0.76 2.76 -8.34
CA ALA A 58 1.92 3.64 -8.21
C ALA A 58 3.25 2.88 -8.34
N VAL A 59 3.33 1.61 -7.90
CA VAL A 59 4.58 0.84 -7.88
C VAL A 59 4.77 -0.08 -9.08
N VAL A 60 3.69 -0.58 -9.70
CA VAL A 60 3.75 -1.51 -10.85
C VAL A 60 4.65 -1.02 -12.00
N PRO A 61 4.69 0.27 -12.38
CA PRO A 61 5.58 0.72 -13.45
C PRO A 61 7.09 0.57 -13.14
N ALA A 62 7.48 0.29 -11.89
CA ALA A 62 8.86 -0.08 -11.56
C ALA A 62 9.27 -1.43 -12.17
N LEU A 63 8.31 -2.33 -12.40
CA LEU A 63 8.55 -3.69 -12.85
C LEU A 63 8.94 -3.77 -14.34
N ASP A 64 8.63 -2.73 -15.09
CA ASP A 64 8.98 -2.58 -16.52
C ASP A 64 10.44 -2.13 -16.71
N LEU A 65 11.16 -1.84 -15.62
CA LEU A 65 12.60 -1.65 -15.67
C LEU A 65 13.24 -3.03 -15.97
N GLY A 66 13.87 -3.16 -17.15
CA GLY A 66 14.36 -4.45 -17.65
C GLY A 66 15.43 -5.16 -16.79
N ASP A 67 15.91 -4.51 -15.74
CA ASP A 67 16.93 -4.98 -14.81
C ASP A 67 16.31 -5.19 -13.42
N ALA A 68 16.53 -6.36 -12.81
CA ALA A 68 15.88 -6.75 -11.56
C ALA A 68 16.28 -5.87 -10.37
N GLU A 69 17.55 -5.44 -10.31
CA GLU A 69 18.05 -4.54 -9.26
C GLU A 69 17.36 -3.18 -9.34
N LYS A 70 17.33 -2.60 -10.55
CA LYS A 70 16.65 -1.32 -10.80
C LYS A 70 15.16 -1.42 -10.48
N ALA A 71 14.50 -2.51 -10.86
CA ALA A 71 13.09 -2.72 -10.59
C ALA A 71 12.80 -2.81 -9.08
N VAL A 72 13.58 -3.58 -8.32
CA VAL A 72 13.41 -3.73 -6.86
C VAL A 72 13.63 -2.40 -6.13
N ARG A 73 14.72 -1.70 -6.45
CA ARG A 73 15.01 -0.37 -5.85
C ARG A 73 13.92 0.64 -6.21
N ALA A 74 13.46 0.65 -7.45
CA ALA A 74 12.38 1.52 -7.89
C ALA A 74 11.04 1.18 -7.24
N LEU A 75 10.75 -0.09 -6.98
CA LEU A 75 9.55 -0.53 -6.27
C LEU A 75 9.49 0.10 -4.87
N VAL A 76 10.58 -0.01 -4.11
CA VAL A 76 10.73 0.61 -2.77
C VAL A 76 10.59 2.12 -2.87
N ALA A 77 11.33 2.74 -3.79
CA ALA A 77 11.31 4.19 -3.96
C ALA A 77 9.91 4.75 -4.29
N ARG A 78 9.19 4.11 -5.22
CA ARG A 78 7.84 4.51 -5.62
C ARG A 78 6.83 4.29 -4.49
N TYR A 79 6.99 3.22 -3.73
CA TYR A 79 6.16 2.98 -2.55
C TYR A 79 6.35 4.09 -1.51
N LEU A 80 7.59 4.43 -1.15
CA LEU A 80 7.86 5.49 -0.18
C LEU A 80 7.41 6.87 -0.69
N GLY A 81 7.59 7.15 -1.98
CA GLY A 81 7.03 8.35 -2.62
C GLY A 81 5.51 8.41 -2.53
N TRP A 82 4.82 7.30 -2.82
CA TRP A 82 3.37 7.22 -2.70
C TRP A 82 2.88 7.46 -1.26
N VAL A 83 3.60 6.94 -0.25
CA VAL A 83 3.27 7.21 1.17
C VAL A 83 3.43 8.70 1.50
N ALA A 84 4.47 9.36 0.98
CA ALA A 84 4.70 10.78 1.19
C ALA A 84 3.59 11.64 0.54
N ASP A 85 3.20 11.29 -0.68
CA ASP A 85 2.20 12.02 -1.47
C ASP A 85 0.75 11.77 -1.00
N HIS A 86 0.49 10.61 -0.37
CA HIS A 86 -0.86 10.17 0.02
C HIS A 86 -0.93 9.64 1.47
N PRO A 87 -0.53 10.42 2.48
CA PRO A 87 -0.41 9.94 3.85
C PRO A 87 -1.74 9.50 4.47
N GLY A 88 -2.88 10.12 4.13
CA GLY A 88 -4.21 9.68 4.58
C GLY A 88 -4.57 8.27 4.10
N ARG A 89 -4.27 7.94 2.83
CA ARG A 89 -4.48 6.58 2.29
C ARG A 89 -3.55 5.58 2.96
N ALA A 90 -2.27 5.93 3.13
CA ALA A 90 -1.31 5.08 3.80
C ALA A 90 -1.71 4.80 5.26
N ARG A 91 -2.10 5.82 6.03
CA ARG A 91 -2.62 5.66 7.40
C ARG A 91 -3.82 4.72 7.44
N PHE A 92 -4.75 4.87 6.51
CA PHE A 92 -5.92 4.00 6.44
C PHE A 92 -5.54 2.53 6.22
N LEU A 93 -4.63 2.24 5.28
CA LEU A 93 -4.17 0.87 5.01
C LEU A 93 -3.52 0.20 6.24
N TYR A 94 -2.79 0.98 7.05
CA TYR A 94 -2.17 0.48 8.28
C TYR A 94 -3.12 0.35 9.47
N ALA A 95 -4.10 1.24 9.57
CA ALA A 95 -5.05 1.26 10.68
C ALA A 95 -6.15 0.19 10.52
N ALA A 96 -6.54 -0.14 9.29
CA ALA A 96 -7.67 -1.02 8.99
C ALA A 96 -7.29 -2.28 8.17
N PRO A 97 -6.21 -3.01 8.48
CA PRO A 97 -5.81 -4.16 7.66
C PRO A 97 -6.85 -5.28 7.63
N SER A 98 -7.70 -5.39 8.67
CA SER A 98 -8.77 -6.38 8.76
C SER A 98 -9.97 -6.09 7.87
N THR A 99 -10.09 -4.89 7.31
CA THR A 99 -11.19 -4.55 6.38
C THR A 99 -10.85 -4.90 4.93
N ALA A 100 -9.63 -5.38 4.69
CA ALA A 100 -9.21 -5.87 3.40
C ALA A 100 -10.08 -7.04 2.95
N ASP A 101 -10.57 -6.97 1.71
CA ASP A 101 -11.03 -8.15 0.99
C ASP A 101 -9.80 -8.92 0.46
N PRO A 102 -9.55 -10.16 0.91
CA PRO A 102 -8.39 -10.94 0.47
C PRO A 102 -8.39 -11.25 -1.03
N VAL A 103 -9.56 -11.40 -1.64
CA VAL A 103 -9.70 -11.68 -3.08
C VAL A 103 -9.30 -10.45 -3.88
N VAL A 104 -9.80 -9.27 -3.50
CA VAL A 104 -9.44 -8.00 -4.14
C VAL A 104 -7.94 -7.74 -4.00
N LYS A 105 -7.38 -7.91 -2.79
CA LYS A 105 -5.93 -7.75 -2.58
C LYS A 105 -5.12 -8.69 -3.45
N SER A 106 -5.50 -9.96 -3.52
CA SER A 106 -4.80 -10.97 -4.32
C SER A 106 -4.81 -10.60 -5.80
N GLU A 107 -5.96 -10.24 -6.37
CA GLU A 107 -6.06 -9.87 -7.78
C GLU A 107 -5.27 -8.59 -8.11
N VAL A 108 -5.32 -7.58 -7.25
CA VAL A 108 -4.52 -6.35 -7.40
C VAL A 108 -3.03 -6.64 -7.32
N PHE A 109 -2.58 -7.50 -6.41
CA PHE A 109 -1.16 -7.80 -6.20
C PHE A 109 -0.57 -8.80 -7.21
N LYS A 110 -1.42 -9.52 -7.95
CA LYS A 110 -1.06 -10.58 -8.90
C LYS A 110 0.02 -10.19 -9.92
N PRO A 111 0.05 -8.99 -10.51
CA PRO A 111 1.13 -8.60 -11.43
C PRO A 111 2.49 -8.56 -10.75
N VAL A 112 2.55 -8.04 -9.52
CA VAL A 112 3.79 -7.98 -8.71
C VAL A 112 4.26 -9.38 -8.39
N ALA A 113 3.37 -10.25 -7.90
CA ALA A 113 3.70 -11.64 -7.59
C ALA A 113 4.21 -12.41 -8.82
N ARG A 114 3.59 -12.22 -9.99
CA ARG A 114 4.02 -12.84 -11.25
C ARG A 114 5.41 -12.39 -11.68
N TRP A 115 5.71 -11.10 -11.53
CA TRP A 115 7.03 -10.58 -11.87
C TRP A 115 8.11 -11.21 -11.00
N PHE A 116 7.91 -11.24 -9.68
CA PHE A 116 8.87 -11.89 -8.77
C PHE A 116 9.04 -13.37 -9.07
N ALA A 117 7.94 -14.09 -9.34
CA ALA A 117 7.99 -15.51 -9.71
C ALA A 117 8.84 -15.75 -10.97
N ALA A 118 8.67 -14.93 -12.02
CA ALA A 118 9.44 -15.05 -13.25
C ALA A 118 10.93 -14.77 -13.03
N ARG A 119 11.27 -13.75 -12.25
CA ARG A 119 12.67 -13.37 -11.97
C ARG A 119 13.38 -14.40 -11.09
N MET A 120 12.67 -14.99 -10.12
CA MET A 120 13.19 -16.12 -9.35
C MET A 120 13.44 -17.34 -10.25
N ALA A 121 12.51 -17.69 -11.14
CA ALA A 121 12.68 -18.80 -12.07
C ALA A 121 13.83 -18.60 -13.08
N ALA A 122 14.14 -17.35 -13.42
CA ALA A 122 15.27 -16.98 -14.27
C ALA A 122 16.62 -16.94 -13.52
N GLY A 123 16.63 -17.11 -12.19
CA GLY A 123 17.83 -16.98 -11.36
C GLY A 123 18.30 -15.53 -11.18
N GLU A 124 17.50 -14.54 -11.56
CA GLU A 124 17.78 -13.12 -11.38
C GLU A 124 17.49 -12.64 -9.95
N LEU A 125 16.67 -13.40 -9.21
CA LEU A 125 16.41 -13.22 -7.78
C LEU A 125 16.56 -14.57 -7.09
N ARG A 126 16.95 -14.57 -5.81
CA ARG A 126 16.91 -15.79 -5.00
C ARG A 126 15.47 -16.27 -4.80
N GLU A 127 15.29 -17.58 -4.64
CA GLU A 127 13.98 -18.14 -4.31
C GLU A 127 13.53 -17.69 -2.91
N ILE A 128 12.30 -17.19 -2.85
CA ILE A 128 11.62 -16.75 -1.63
C ILE A 128 10.23 -17.39 -1.64
N PRO A 129 9.84 -18.10 -0.57
CA PRO A 129 8.48 -18.61 -0.44
C PRO A 129 7.45 -17.46 -0.58
N LEU A 130 6.32 -17.69 -1.25
CA LEU A 130 5.33 -16.63 -1.50
C LEU A 130 4.82 -15.94 -0.22
N TRP A 131 4.73 -16.67 0.90
CA TRP A 131 4.34 -16.09 2.18
C TRP A 131 5.37 -15.09 2.73
N ALA A 132 6.63 -15.21 2.35
CA ALA A 132 7.74 -14.35 2.77
C ALA A 132 8.01 -13.20 1.80
N LEU A 133 7.42 -13.22 0.60
CA LEU A 133 7.73 -12.26 -0.46
C LEU A 133 7.47 -10.81 0.00
N ASP A 134 6.26 -10.51 0.49
CA ASP A 134 5.94 -9.17 0.98
C ASP A 134 6.76 -8.77 2.22
N PRO A 135 6.86 -9.60 3.29
CA PRO A 135 7.70 -9.27 4.44
C PRO A 135 9.17 -9.00 4.11
N VAL A 136 9.76 -9.73 3.17
CA VAL A 136 11.17 -9.56 2.78
C VAL A 136 11.34 -8.34 1.88
N VAL A 137 10.51 -8.19 0.86
CA VAL A 137 10.66 -7.13 -0.15
C VAL A 137 10.20 -5.78 0.39
N MET A 138 9.10 -5.75 1.12
CA MET A 138 8.44 -4.50 1.52
C MET A 138 8.52 -4.23 3.02
N GLY A 139 8.88 -5.21 3.86
CA GLY A 139 8.95 -5.05 5.32
C GLY A 139 9.74 -3.82 5.79
N PRO A 140 10.98 -3.62 5.34
CA PRO A 140 11.76 -2.42 5.66
C PRO A 140 11.09 -1.11 5.24
N ALA A 141 10.47 -1.08 4.05
CA ALA A 141 9.74 0.08 3.55
C ALA A 141 8.45 0.34 4.37
N HIS A 142 7.74 -0.72 4.78
CA HIS A 142 6.57 -0.64 5.65
C HIS A 142 6.91 -0.08 7.04
N GLU A 143 8.06 -0.44 7.60
CA GLU A 143 8.54 0.15 8.85
C GLU A 143 8.85 1.64 8.70
N CYS A 144 9.52 2.03 7.61
CA CYS A 144 9.81 3.44 7.32
C CYS A 144 8.53 4.25 7.17
N ALA A 145 7.56 3.74 6.41
CA ALA A 145 6.24 4.36 6.24
C ALA A 145 5.53 4.55 7.59
N ARG A 146 5.49 3.52 8.46
CA ARG A 146 4.90 3.65 9.80
C ARG A 146 5.58 4.74 10.63
N ARG A 147 6.92 4.81 10.64
CA ARG A 147 7.66 5.86 11.37
C ARG A 147 7.42 7.26 10.80
N TYR A 148 7.39 7.40 9.48
CA TYR A 148 7.06 8.66 8.82
C TYR A 148 5.66 9.14 9.19
N LEU A 149 4.66 8.25 9.16
CA LEU A 149 3.28 8.60 9.49
C LEU A 149 3.08 9.04 10.95
N MET A 150 4.00 8.65 11.84
CA MET A 150 4.12 9.11 13.23
C MET A 150 4.97 10.38 13.39
N GLY A 151 5.50 10.95 12.31
CA GLY A 151 6.38 12.12 12.34
C GLY A 151 7.80 11.83 12.81
N ALA A 152 8.23 10.56 12.83
CA ALA A 152 9.49 10.11 13.41
C ALA A 152 10.59 9.79 12.39
N LEU A 153 10.34 9.96 11.09
CA LEU A 153 11.30 9.65 10.03
C LEU A 153 11.06 10.54 8.80
N ASP A 154 12.13 10.95 8.13
CA ASP A 154 12.08 11.48 6.76
C ASP A 154 12.26 10.34 5.75
N LEU A 155 11.28 10.17 4.85
CA LEU A 155 11.32 9.12 3.83
C LEU A 155 12.38 9.37 2.76
N ALA A 156 12.73 10.63 2.49
CA ALA A 156 13.77 10.95 1.50
C ALA A 156 15.13 10.40 1.95
N ALA A 157 15.46 10.53 3.24
CA ALA A 157 16.68 9.99 3.83
C ALA A 157 16.73 8.45 3.86
N ALA A 158 15.57 7.78 3.92
CA ALA A 158 15.49 6.32 3.97
C ALA A 158 15.50 5.64 2.60
N ARG A 159 15.08 6.36 1.55
CA ARG A 159 14.75 5.80 0.22
C ARG A 159 15.84 4.89 -0.35
N ASP A 160 17.04 5.41 -0.51
CA ASP A 160 18.12 4.69 -1.19
C ASP A 160 18.65 3.56 -0.30
N LEU A 161 18.89 3.84 0.98
CA LEU A 161 19.36 2.83 1.95
C LEU A 161 18.41 1.63 2.04
N VAL A 162 17.10 1.86 2.06
CA VAL A 162 16.10 0.79 2.10
C VAL A 162 16.05 0.05 0.78
N GLY A 163 16.16 0.74 -0.35
CA GLY A 163 16.26 0.10 -1.67
C GLY A 163 17.45 -0.86 -1.77
N ASP A 164 18.62 -0.42 -1.27
CA ASP A 164 19.84 -1.22 -1.21
C ASP A 164 19.68 -2.46 -0.33
N ALA A 165 19.13 -2.28 0.87
CA ALA A 165 18.92 -3.36 1.82
C ALA A 165 17.93 -4.42 1.31
N VAL A 166 16.85 -3.97 0.66
CA VAL A 166 15.87 -4.86 0.03
C VAL A 166 16.52 -5.63 -1.12
N TRP A 167 17.26 -4.95 -2.01
CA TRP A 167 17.99 -5.62 -3.09
C TRP A 167 18.95 -6.69 -2.55
N ALA A 168 19.78 -6.36 -1.56
CA ALA A 168 20.69 -7.32 -0.93
C ALA A 168 19.97 -8.53 -0.32
N SER A 169 18.70 -8.37 0.09
CA SER A 169 17.89 -9.45 0.65
C SER A 169 17.30 -10.39 -0.40
N VAL A 170 17.24 -9.96 -1.67
CA VAL A 170 16.59 -10.69 -2.79
C VAL A 170 17.51 -10.99 -3.98
N SER A 171 18.72 -10.42 -3.99
CA SER A 171 19.72 -10.69 -5.01
C SER A 171 20.11 -12.19 -5.01
N PRO A 172 20.50 -12.75 -6.18
CA PRO A 172 21.01 -14.12 -6.25
C PRO A 172 22.20 -14.32 -5.31
N VAL A 173 22.29 -15.50 -4.70
CA VAL A 173 23.51 -15.90 -3.98
C VAL A 173 24.51 -16.35 -5.04
N GLY A 174 25.68 -15.71 -5.07
CA GLY A 174 26.78 -16.06 -5.99
C GLY A 174 27.38 -17.44 -5.73
#